data_AF-A0A445AXS5-F1
#
_entry.id   AF-A0A445AXS5-F1
#
_cell.length_a   1.000
_cell.length_b   1.000
_cell.length_c   1.000
_cell.angle_alpha   90.00
_cell.angle_beta   90.00
_cell.angle_gamma   90.00
#
_symmetry.space_group_name_H-M   'P 1'
#
loop_
_entity.id
_entity.type
_entity.pdbx_description
1 polymer ?
#
loop_
_entity_poly.entity_id
_entity_poly.type
_entity_poly.pdbx_seq_one_letter_code
_entity_poly.pdbx_strand_id
1 'polypeptide(L)' 'MRGLCDEGKVKEAISLRDDMESLRVMPDEVTYNTLIDGCFQWRGNVEEFKLVEEIKGKRVKPNAVTHNIMVKWYCK' A
#
# COMPACT_ATOMS: atom_id res chain seq x y z
N MET A 1 1.04 -6.99 8.58
CA MET A 1 1.10 -5.83 7.68
C MET A 1 1.07 -4.49 8.40
N ARG A 2 -0.04 -4.09 9.04
CA ARG A 2 -0.16 -2.76 9.69
C ARG A 2 0.98 -2.44 10.66
N GLY A 3 1.32 -3.34 11.58
CA GLY A 3 2.45 -3.14 12.51
C GLY A 3 3.79 -2.87 11.80
N LEU A 4 4.08 -3.54 10.68
CA LEU A 4 5.30 -3.29 9.90
C LEU A 4 5.28 -1.89 9.26
N CYS A 5 4.13 -1.45 8.74
CA CYS A 5 3.97 -0.11 8.18
C CYS A 5 4.10 0.97 9.26
N ASP A 6 3.53 0.76 10.45
CA ASP A 6 3.57 1.70 11.57
C ASP A 6 4.99 1.85 12.14
N GLU A 7 5.82 0.79 12.06
CA GLU A 7 7.25 0.81 12.44
C GLU A 7 8.19 1.33 11.33
N GLY A 8 7.67 1.75 10.18
CA GLY A 8 8.49 2.20 9.04
C GLY A 8 9.20 1.08 8.28
N LYS A 9 8.91 -0.18 8.61
CA LYS A 9 9.40 -1.39 7.94
C LYS A 9 8.61 -1.69 6.67
N VAL A 10 8.40 -0.66 5.86
CA VAL A 10 7.58 -0.70 4.64
C VAL A 10 8.08 -1.74 3.62
N LYS A 11 9.40 -1.93 3.50
CA LYS A 11 9.97 -2.96 2.62
C LYS A 11 9.58 -4.37 3.03
N GLU A 12 9.59 -4.66 4.33
CA GLU A 12 9.16 -5.95 4.88
C GLU A 12 7.65 -6.14 4.69
N ALA A 13 6.86 -5.06 4.82
CA ALA A 13 5.43 -5.11 4.54
C ALA A 13 5.14 -5.42 3.06
N ILE A 14 5.91 -4.87 2.11
CA ILE A 14 5.79 -5.19 0.68
C ILE A 14 6.20 -6.65 0.43
N SER A 15 7.29 -7.13 1.02
CA SER A 15 7.70 -8.54 0.90
C SER A 15 6.61 -9.48 1.41
N LEU A 16 5.97 -9.14 2.54
CA LEU A 16 4.85 -9.93 3.08
C LEU A 16 3.66 -9.98 2.11
N ARG A 17 3.38 -8.88 1.39
CA ARG A 17 2.36 -8.87 0.34
C ARG A 17 2.74 -9.79 -0.80
N ASP A 18 3.98 -9.73 -1.27
CA ASP A 18 4.48 -10.60 -2.34
C ASP A 18 4.40 -12.09 -1.93
N ASP A 19 4.69 -12.39 -0.66
CA ASP A 19 4.52 -13.74 -0.10
C ASP A 19 3.04 -14.18 -0.12
N MET A 20 2.09 -13.31 0.24
CA MET A 20 0.65 -13.60 0.13
C MET A 20 0.29 -14.01 -1.30
N GLU A 21 0.76 -13.26 -2.31
CA GLU A 21 0.51 -13.57 -3.72
C GLU A 21 1.13 -14.90 -4.14
N SER A 22 2.36 -15.18 -3.70
CA SER A 22 3.04 -16.46 -3.97
C SER A 22 2.27 -17.65 -3.39
N LEU A 23 1.62 -17.45 -2.23
CA LEU A 23 0.77 -18.42 -1.55
C LEU A 23 -0.67 -18.46 -2.10
N ARG A 24 -0.95 -17.73 -3.18
CA ARG A 24 -2.29 -17.57 -3.79
C ARG A 24 -3.33 -16.97 -2.85
N VAL A 25 -2.89 -16.27 -1.80
CA VAL A 25 -3.74 -15.46 -0.94
C VAL A 25 -3.82 -14.07 -1.56
N MET A 26 -5.00 -13.71 -2.05
CA MET A 26 -5.19 -12.43 -2.72
C MET A 26 -5.13 -11.28 -1.72
N PRO A 27 -4.20 -10.32 -1.89
CA PRO A 27 -4.25 -9.09 -1.13
C PRO A 27 -5.47 -8.27 -1.53
N ASP A 28 -6.10 -7.63 -0.55
CA ASP A 28 -7.35 -6.90 -0.71
C ASP A 28 -7.14 -5.38 -0.66
N GLU A 29 -8.25 -4.62 -0.79
CA GLU A 29 -8.21 -3.15 -0.75
C GLU A 29 -7.57 -2.63 0.55
N VAL A 30 -7.83 -3.28 1.69
CA VAL A 30 -7.30 -2.89 3.00
C VAL A 30 -5.79 -3.09 3.07
N THR A 31 -5.30 -4.20 2.54
CA THR A 31 -3.87 -4.53 2.43
C THR A 31 -3.13 -3.41 1.68
N TYR A 32 -3.59 -3.09 0.48
CA TYR A 32 -2.95 -2.07 -0.34
C TYR A 32 -3.08 -0.67 0.25
N ASN A 33 -4.25 -0.29 0.79
CA ASN A 33 -4.42 1.00 1.46
C ASN A 33 -3.46 1.15 2.65
N THR A 34 -3.22 0.06 3.40
CA THR A 34 -2.26 0.07 4.52
C THR A 34 -0.83 0.26 4.03
N LEU A 35 -0.44 -0.40 2.93
CA LEU A 35 0.88 -0.23 2.33
C LEU A 35 1.08 1.18 1.77
N ILE A 36 0.09 1.72 1.05
CA ILE A 36 0.14 3.06 0.48
C ILE A 36 0.28 4.12 1.58
N ASP A 37 -0.54 4.06 2.63
CA ASP A 37 -0.45 5.01 3.77
C ASP A 37 0.90 4.91 4.47
N GLY A 38 1.42 3.69 4.69
CA GLY A 38 2.74 3.46 5.27
C GLY A 38 3.90 3.97 4.39
N CYS A 39 3.84 3.77 3.07
CA CYS A 39 4.83 4.30 2.13
C CYS A 39 4.88 5.83 2.19
N PHE A 40 3.72 6.49 2.10
CA PHE A 40 3.64 7.94 2.19
C PHE A 40 4.15 8.46 3.54
N GLN A 41 3.86 7.75 4.63
CA GLN A 41 4.27 8.16 5.98
C GLN A 41 5.79 8.14 6.20
N TRP A 42 6.47 7.13 5.67
CA TRP A 42 7.87 6.85 6.02
C TRP A 42 8.87 7.04 4.89
N ARG A 43 8.43 7.11 3.64
CA ARG A 43 9.36 7.09 2.49
C ARG A 43 9.13 8.15 1.44
N GLY A 44 7.93 8.75 1.28
CA GLY A 44 7.67 9.84 0.33
C GLY A 44 8.36 9.66 -1.04
N ASN A 45 8.37 8.43 -1.56
CA ASN A 45 9.22 7.96 -2.65
C ASN A 45 8.39 7.30 -3.76
N VAL A 46 9.05 7.00 -4.89
CA VAL A 46 8.45 6.36 -6.07
C VAL A 46 7.66 5.06 -5.77
N GLU A 47 7.96 4.36 -4.67
CA GLU A 47 7.24 3.14 -4.26
C GLU A 47 5.74 3.35 -3.97
N GLU A 48 5.30 4.49 -3.42
CA GLU A 48 3.85 4.71 -3.17
C GLU A 48 3.04 4.75 -4.46
N PHE A 49 3.56 5.43 -5.49
CA PHE A 49 2.90 5.57 -6.79
C PHE A 49 2.84 4.22 -7.52
N LYS A 50 3.91 3.42 -7.40
CA LYS A 50 3.92 2.06 -7.97
C LYS A 50 2.80 1.21 -7.39
N LEU A 51 2.56 1.27 -6.08
CA LEU A 51 1.48 0.52 -5.43
C LEU A 51 0.09 1.00 -5.87
N VAL A 52 -0.09 2.32 -6.05
CA VAL A 52 -1.35 2.89 -6.56
C VAL A 52 -1.64 2.42 -8.00
N GLU A 53 -0.62 2.42 -8.86
CA GLU A 53 -0.76 1.92 -10.24
C GLU A 53 -0.98 0.41 -10.28
N GLU A 54 -0.32 -0.34 -9.39
CA GLU A 54 -0.47 -1.79 -9.28
C GLU A 54 -1.90 -2.18 -8.89
N ILE A 55 -2.53 -1.42 -7.96
CA ILE A 55 -3.93 -1.60 -7.62
C ILE A 55 -4.80 -1.44 -8.88
N LYS A 56 -4.58 -0.40 -9.69
CA LYS A 56 -5.38 -0.14 -10.90
C LYS A 56 -5.25 -1.26 -11.95
N GLY A 57 -4.08 -1.88 -12.03
CA GLY A 57 -3.81 -3.00 -12.93
C GLY A 57 -4.35 -4.34 -12.44
N LYS A 58 -4.66 -4.47 -11.14
CA LYS A 58 -5.21 -5.69 -10.53
C LYS A 58 -6.73 -5.60 -10.43
N ARG A 59 -7.38 -6.71 -10.03
CA ARG A 59 -8.84 -6.74 -9.78
C ARG A 59 -9.26 -5.93 -8.53
N VAL A 60 -8.33 -5.23 -7.88
CA VAL A 60 -8.54 -4.46 -6.65
C VAL A 60 -8.64 -2.98 -7.05
N LYS A 61 -9.84 -2.41 -7.03
CA LYS A 61 -10.00 -1.02 -7.46
C LYS A 61 -9.57 -0.07 -6.35
N PRO A 62 -8.91 1.07 -6.68
CA PRO A 62 -8.79 2.15 -5.71
C PRO A 62 -10.18 2.55 -5.23
N ASN A 63 -10.34 2.74 -3.91
CA ASN A 63 -11.60 3.15 -3.30
C ASN A 63 -11.45 4.54 -2.66
N ALA A 64 -12.52 5.04 -2.05
CA ALA A 64 -12.52 6.35 -1.40
C ALA A 64 -11.39 6.47 -0.33
N VAL A 65 -11.06 5.37 0.35
CA VAL A 65 -9.96 5.36 1.33
C VAL A 65 -8.61 5.56 0.64
N THR A 66 -8.37 4.89 -0.49
CA THR A 66 -7.14 5.10 -1.29
C THR A 66 -6.96 6.56 -1.69
N HIS A 67 -8.03 7.19 -2.17
CA HIS A 67 -8.01 8.59 -2.57
C HIS A 67 -7.82 9.53 -1.37
N ASN A 68 -8.48 9.26 -0.25
CA ASN A 68 -8.32 10.05 0.97
C ASN A 68 -6.89 9.97 1.51
N ILE A 69 -6.24 8.80 1.45
CA ILE A 69 -4.84 8.64 1.82
C ILE A 69 -3.97 9.52 0.91
N MET A 70 -4.14 9.46 -0.41
CA MET A 70 -3.39 10.31 -1.33
C MET A 70 -3.56 11.79 -1.02
N VAL A 71 -4.79 12.28 -0.89
CA VAL A 71 -5.07 13.69 -0.57
C VAL A 71 -4.47 14.10 0.78
N LYS A 72 -4.58 13.25 1.81
CA LYS A 72 -4.00 13.47 3.14
C LYS A 72 -2.49 13.75 3.07
N TRP A 73 -1.76 13.09 2.18
CA TRP A 73 -0.31 13.24 2.07
C TRP A 73 0.12 14.30 1.06
N TYR A 74 -0.64 14.57 -0.01
CA TYR A 74 -0.35 15.66 -0.95
C TYR A 74 -0.68 17.05 -0.42
N CYS A 75 -1.68 17.18 0.44
CA CYS A 75 -2.10 18.45 1.02
C CYS A 75 -1.46 18.72 2.39
N LYS A 76 -0.40 17.98 2.71
CA LYS A 76 0.29 18.07 3.99
C LYS A 76 1.45 19.05 3.96
#